data_AF-A0A1G4JJC5-F1
#
_entry.id   AF-A0A1G4JJC5-F1
#
_cell.length_a   1.000
_cell.length_b   1.000
_cell.length_c   1.000
_cell.angle_alpha   90.00
_cell.angle_beta   90.00
_cell.angle_gamma   90.00
#
_symmetry.space_group_name_H-M   'P 1'
#
loop_
_entity.id
_entity.type
_entity.pdbx_description
1 polymer ?
#
loop_
_entity_poly.entity_id
_entity_poly.type
_entity_poly.pdbx_seq_one_letter_code
_entity_poly.pdbx_strand_id
1 'polypeptide(L)'
;MARRNMKRLNFINGSLLGRKRVVTEQIHLEETEEQGQSEVDVININMLPETETVCDREEVIRDCQELFDKFAGEAHDLMADFHERYLLWAFSDMLPPQMKALEASQPWIIYWIANSLKVMCPGSLTTDTQRRICQKLLKIAEPDGLFAGGQGQLPNLLCTYASIAALALCDNVDDCWEQIDRKAIYNWLMKLKTPDGGFRTCLEVGECDTRGIYCALAVAQMLQIMTSELCQNVKFFLIRCQTYEGGFGACPQGDEAHGGYTFCAVASLAILNEIPVMNIEQLMEWCSARQYNEEKGLSGRSNKLVDGCYSYWIGATSAILEAHGYGDCINKPQLREYILKCCQSSGRPGLRDKPGKSPDFYHTNYIALGLSITEYSFEAKKGPDALVNSSRILRTPETDLQPINPVFGLPSKDLADIIIFNKDRL
;
A
#
# COMPACT_ATOMS: atom_id res chain seq x y z
N MET A 1 -52.09 -44.59 25.74
CA MET A 1 -50.72 -44.40 26.28
C MET A 1 -49.74 -44.32 25.13
N ALA A 2 -48.89 -43.28 25.11
CA ALA A 2 -47.66 -43.06 24.31
C ALA A 2 -47.65 -41.70 23.59
N ARG A 3 -47.46 -40.61 24.34
CA ARG A 3 -46.84 -39.39 23.80
C ARG A 3 -45.34 -39.51 24.05
N ARG A 4 -44.58 -39.84 23.01
CA ARG A 4 -43.12 -39.75 23.00
C ARG A 4 -42.74 -38.29 23.21
N ASN A 5 -42.22 -38.03 24.40
CA ASN A 5 -41.62 -36.78 24.81
C ASN A 5 -40.31 -36.62 24.02
N MET A 6 -40.32 -35.84 22.93
CA MET A 6 -39.09 -35.37 22.30
C MET A 6 -38.44 -34.36 23.23
N LYS A 7 -37.79 -34.87 24.28
CA LYS A 7 -36.80 -34.14 25.05
C LYS A 7 -35.78 -33.59 24.05
N ARG A 8 -35.58 -32.27 24.10
CA ARG A 8 -34.48 -31.50 23.51
C ARG A 8 -33.33 -32.40 23.09
N LEU A 9 -33.13 -32.53 21.77
CA LEU A 9 -31.89 -33.01 21.20
C LEU A 9 -30.78 -32.06 21.67
N ASN A 10 -30.07 -32.45 22.73
CA ASN A 10 -28.83 -31.83 23.19
C ASN A 10 -27.71 -32.15 22.18
N PHE A 11 -27.83 -31.64 20.94
CA PHE A 11 -26.84 -31.85 19.89
C PHE A 11 -25.80 -30.73 19.77
N ILE A 12 -25.76 -29.78 20.72
CA ILE A 12 -24.66 -28.82 20.80
C ILE A 12 -23.66 -29.38 21.81
N ASN A 13 -22.79 -30.25 21.32
CA ASN A 13 -21.57 -30.57 22.04
C ASN A 13 -20.70 -29.30 22.06
N GLY A 14 -20.68 -28.59 23.19
CA GLY A 14 -19.88 -27.38 23.39
C GLY A 14 -18.36 -27.61 23.28
N SER A 15 -17.91 -28.86 23.14
CA SER A 15 -16.51 -29.20 22.88
C SER A 15 -16.14 -29.23 21.39
N LEU A 16 -17.12 -29.25 20.46
CA LEU A 16 -16.83 -29.35 19.02
C LEU A 16 -17.10 -28.04 18.25
N LEU A 17 -18.14 -27.29 18.62
CA LEU A 17 -18.59 -26.07 17.91
C LEU A 17 -18.57 -24.79 18.76
N GLY A 18 -17.91 -24.82 19.92
CA GLY A 18 -17.73 -23.65 20.79
C GLY A 18 -18.93 -23.33 21.71
N ARG A 19 -18.71 -22.40 22.64
CA ARG A 19 -19.74 -21.89 23.58
C ARG A 19 -20.78 -21.04 22.84
N LYS A 20 -22.02 -21.01 23.36
CA LYS A 20 -23.06 -20.06 22.90
C LYS A 20 -22.51 -18.64 23.07
N ARG A 21 -22.38 -17.89 21.97
CA ARG A 21 -21.85 -16.52 21.97
C ARG A 21 -22.81 -15.60 22.72
N VAL A 22 -22.25 -14.60 23.40
CA VAL A 22 -23.04 -13.49 23.93
C VAL A 22 -23.56 -12.72 22.73
N VAL A 23 -24.84 -12.39 22.77
CA VAL A 23 -25.51 -11.66 21.69
C VAL A 23 -25.94 -10.34 22.29
N THR A 24 -25.59 -9.26 21.62
CA THR A 24 -25.90 -7.91 22.08
C THR A 24 -27.00 -7.37 21.19
N GLU A 25 -28.03 -6.81 21.83
CA GLU A 25 -29.14 -6.17 21.15
C GLU A 25 -28.64 -4.80 20.66
N GLN A 26 -28.42 -4.67 19.35
CA GLN A 26 -28.23 -3.37 18.73
C GLN A 26 -29.57 -2.88 18.17
N ILE A 27 -30.04 -1.74 18.68
CA ILE A 27 -31.22 -1.05 18.19
C ILE A 27 -30.75 -0.06 17.12
N HIS A 28 -31.06 -0.34 15.85
CA HIS A 28 -30.94 0.65 14.78
C HIS A 28 -32.28 1.38 14.61
N LEU A 29 -32.21 2.71 14.58
CA LEU A 29 -33.31 3.57 14.14
C LEU A 29 -33.04 3.90 12.67
N GLU A 30 -33.81 3.32 11.75
CA GLU A 30 -33.80 3.70 10.34
C GLU A 30 -34.77 4.87 10.15
N GLU A 31 -34.30 6.00 9.63
CA GLU A 31 -35.17 7.08 9.16
C GLU A 31 -35.58 6.79 7.71
N THR A 32 -36.85 6.43 7.50
CA THR A 32 -37.43 6.32 6.16
C THR A 32 -38.12 7.63 5.78
N GLU A 33 -37.60 8.32 4.76
CA GLU A 33 -38.33 9.43 4.12
C GLU A 33 -39.37 8.88 3.14
N GLU A 34 -40.62 8.68 3.60
CA GLU A 34 -41.77 8.61 2.71
C GLU A 34 -42.61 9.89 2.81
N GLN A 35 -42.70 10.61 1.68
CA GLN A 35 -43.72 11.62 1.37
C GLN A 35 -44.15 12.56 2.52
N GLY A 36 -43.19 13.26 3.14
CA GLY A 36 -43.46 14.50 3.89
C GLY A 36 -44.05 14.33 5.28
N GLN A 37 -44.02 13.13 5.86
CA GLN A 37 -44.25 12.90 7.29
C GLN A 37 -43.12 12.03 7.86
N SER A 38 -42.38 12.54 8.84
CA SER A 38 -41.41 11.76 9.59
C SER A 38 -42.15 10.85 10.57
N GLU A 39 -42.44 9.62 10.18
CA GLU A 39 -42.78 8.54 11.12
C GLU A 39 -41.51 7.72 11.40
N VAL A 40 -41.01 7.80 12.63
CA VAL A 40 -39.96 6.91 13.13
C VAL A 40 -40.66 5.69 13.68
N ASP A 41 -40.70 4.56 12.96
CA ASP A 41 -41.12 3.28 13.55
C ASP A 41 -40.69 2.07 12.70
N VAL A 42 -39.37 1.85 12.56
CA VAL A 42 -38.81 0.50 12.38
C VAL A 42 -37.60 0.34 13.30
N ILE A 43 -37.82 -0.26 14.48
CA ILE A 43 -36.74 -0.70 15.36
C ILE A 43 -36.19 -2.01 14.80
N ASN A 44 -35.09 -1.94 14.05
CA ASN A 44 -34.41 -3.13 13.58
C ASN A 44 -33.49 -3.63 14.72
N ILE A 45 -33.93 -4.68 15.42
CA ILE A 45 -33.13 -5.32 16.48
C ILE A 45 -32.21 -6.35 15.81
N ASN A 46 -30.97 -5.95 15.56
CA ASN A 46 -29.96 -6.86 15.06
C ASN A 46 -29.27 -7.55 16.25
N MET A 47 -29.46 -8.86 16.31
CA MET A 47 -28.84 -9.76 17.28
C MET A 47 -27.50 -10.22 16.73
N LEU A 48 -26.47 -9.37 16.83
CA LEU A 48 -25.12 -9.74 16.39
C LEU A 48 -24.39 -10.48 17.52
N PRO A 49 -23.77 -11.65 17.23
CA PRO A 49 -22.91 -12.30 18.20
C PRO A 49 -21.67 -11.43 18.44
N GLU A 50 -21.37 -11.12 19.70
CA GLU A 50 -20.12 -10.47 20.07
C GLU A 50 -18.95 -11.39 19.68
N THR A 51 -18.06 -10.87 18.85
CA THR A 51 -16.81 -11.51 18.47
C THR A 51 -15.70 -10.47 18.55
N GLU A 52 -14.47 -10.91 18.75
CA GLU A 52 -13.28 -10.03 18.78
C GLU A 52 -13.25 -9.10 17.55
N THR A 53 -13.55 -9.63 16.36
CA THR A 53 -13.65 -8.84 15.12
C THR A 53 -14.65 -7.68 15.22
N VAL A 54 -15.83 -7.92 15.79
CA VAL A 54 -16.87 -6.89 15.91
C VAL A 54 -16.47 -5.87 16.97
N CYS A 55 -16.02 -6.32 18.14
CA CYS A 55 -15.61 -5.44 19.23
C CYS A 55 -14.44 -4.54 18.83
N ASP A 56 -13.41 -5.09 18.17
CA ASP A 56 -12.27 -4.32 17.69
C ASP A 56 -12.69 -3.26 16.66
N ARG A 57 -13.64 -3.60 15.76
CA ARG A 57 -14.13 -2.66 14.76
C ARG A 57 -14.97 -1.55 15.38
N GLU A 58 -15.84 -1.87 16.34
CA GLU A 58 -16.64 -0.88 17.07
C GLU A 58 -15.78 0.14 17.82
N GLU A 59 -14.66 -0.29 18.40
CA GLU A 59 -13.68 0.63 19.01
C GLU A 59 -13.10 1.60 17.97
N VAL A 60 -12.66 1.10 16.81
CA VAL A 60 -12.10 1.96 15.75
C VAL A 60 -13.15 2.89 15.15
N ILE A 61 -14.39 2.43 14.97
CA ILE A 61 -15.51 3.28 14.51
C ILE A 61 -15.71 4.44 15.48
N ARG A 62 -15.77 4.17 16.79
CA ARG A 62 -15.93 5.21 17.81
C ARG A 62 -14.77 6.21 17.77
N ASP A 63 -13.53 5.73 17.74
CA ASP A 63 -12.35 6.59 17.72
C ASP A 63 -12.28 7.47 16.46
N CYS A 64 -12.70 6.96 15.30
CA CYS A 64 -12.78 7.75 14.06
C CYS A 64 -13.94 8.76 14.13
N GLN A 65 -15.10 8.34 14.63
CA GLN A 65 -16.28 9.21 14.74
C GLN A 65 -16.01 10.40 15.66
N GLU A 66 -15.33 10.19 16.79
CA GLU A 66 -14.93 11.29 17.69
C GLU A 66 -14.06 12.35 16.96
N LEU A 67 -13.19 11.93 16.04
CA LEU A 67 -12.39 12.85 15.23
C LEU A 67 -13.21 13.51 14.12
N PHE A 68 -14.13 12.79 13.49
CA PHE A 68 -15.03 13.37 12.50
C PHE A 68 -15.93 14.45 13.10
N ASP A 69 -16.49 14.20 14.29
CA ASP A 69 -17.31 15.15 15.03
C ASP A 69 -16.49 16.36 15.48
N LYS A 70 -15.28 16.11 15.99
CA LYS A 70 -14.36 17.18 16.40
C LYS A 70 -14.01 18.13 15.26
N PHE A 71 -13.87 17.62 14.05
CA PHE A 71 -13.53 18.40 12.85
C PHE A 71 -14.73 18.59 11.92
N ALA A 72 -15.96 18.53 12.45
CA ALA A 72 -17.17 18.69 11.66
C ALA A 72 -17.30 20.13 11.15
N GLY A 73 -17.58 20.29 9.85
CA GLY A 73 -17.75 21.61 9.21
C GLY A 73 -16.46 22.39 8.95
N GLU A 74 -15.29 21.85 9.30
CA GLU A 74 -13.98 22.46 9.05
C GLU A 74 -13.24 21.69 7.96
N ALA A 75 -12.64 22.43 7.02
CA ALA A 75 -11.57 21.90 6.18
C ALA A 75 -10.35 21.61 7.08
N HIS A 76 -9.68 20.48 6.85
CA HIS A 76 -8.56 20.07 7.68
C HIS A 76 -7.32 19.88 6.82
N ASP A 77 -6.40 20.82 6.92
CA ASP A 77 -5.19 20.87 6.11
C ASP A 77 -4.24 19.72 6.45
N LEU A 78 -3.45 19.30 5.47
CA LEU A 78 -2.29 18.46 5.74
C LEU A 78 -1.26 19.28 6.51
N MET A 79 -0.82 18.79 7.67
CA MET A 79 0.22 19.45 8.48
C MET A 79 1.63 19.23 7.90
N ALA A 80 1.84 19.57 6.63
CA ALA A 80 3.04 19.26 5.85
C ALA A 80 4.33 19.71 6.55
N ASP A 81 4.44 20.98 6.94
CA ASP A 81 5.61 21.54 7.64
C ASP A 81 5.90 20.84 8.99
N PHE A 82 4.85 20.32 9.64
CA PHE A 82 5.03 19.55 10.88
C PHE A 82 5.60 18.16 10.60
N HIS A 83 5.11 17.51 9.55
CA HIS A 83 5.59 16.20 9.12
C HIS A 83 7.00 16.27 8.50
N GLU A 84 7.30 17.35 7.78
CA GLU A 84 8.63 17.63 7.22
C GLU A 84 9.71 17.62 8.29
N ARG A 85 9.48 18.32 9.41
CA ARG A 85 10.43 18.37 10.54
C ARG A 85 10.74 16.99 11.11
N TYR A 86 9.73 16.12 11.19
CA TYR A 86 9.90 14.72 11.63
C TYR A 86 10.72 13.89 10.65
N LEU A 87 10.50 14.07 9.36
CA LEU A 87 11.23 13.37 8.30
C LEU A 87 12.69 13.83 8.22
N LEU A 88 12.95 15.14 8.28
CA LEU A 88 14.30 15.71 8.25
C LEU A 88 15.12 15.39 9.50
N TRP A 89 14.46 15.25 10.66
CA TRP A 89 15.11 14.82 11.90
C TRP A 89 15.81 13.46 11.73
N ALA A 90 15.18 12.52 11.02
CA ALA A 90 15.73 11.18 10.78
C ALA A 90 17.02 11.18 9.95
N PHE A 91 17.31 12.24 9.19
CA PHE A 91 18.58 12.40 8.47
C PHE A 91 19.64 13.17 9.26
N SER A 92 19.27 13.86 10.34
CA SER A 92 20.17 14.72 11.11
C SER A 92 20.62 14.09 12.42
N ASP A 93 19.79 13.22 12.99
CA ASP A 93 19.96 12.63 14.31
C ASP A 93 20.06 11.10 14.27
N MET A 94 20.52 10.51 15.38
CA MET A 94 20.51 9.05 15.52
C MET A 94 19.09 8.53 15.73
N LEU A 95 18.73 7.49 14.96
CA LEU A 95 17.45 6.82 15.15
C LEU A 95 17.36 6.15 16.54
N PRO A 96 16.16 6.08 17.14
CA PRO A 96 16.00 5.51 18.47
C PRO A 96 16.38 4.02 18.52
N PRO A 97 16.90 3.50 19.65
CA PRO A 97 17.30 2.09 19.77
C PRO A 97 16.20 1.08 19.45
N GLN A 98 14.93 1.46 19.61
CA GLN A 98 13.76 0.63 19.30
C GLN A 98 13.66 0.31 17.81
N MET A 99 14.25 1.15 16.94
CA MET A 99 14.29 0.91 15.50
C MET A 99 15.32 -0.15 15.09
N LYS A 100 16.03 -0.78 16.03
CA LYS A 100 16.91 -1.94 15.76
C LYS A 100 16.18 -3.08 15.03
N ALA A 101 14.88 -3.25 15.26
CA ALA A 101 14.06 -4.22 14.53
C ALA A 101 14.03 -3.99 13.01
N LEU A 102 14.36 -2.78 12.55
CA LEU A 102 14.42 -2.38 11.14
C LEU A 102 15.86 -2.28 10.62
N GLU A 103 16.84 -2.86 11.31
CA GLU A 103 18.26 -2.84 10.90
C GLU A 103 18.48 -3.50 9.52
N ALA A 104 17.65 -4.48 9.16
CA ALA A 104 17.62 -5.12 7.84
C ALA A 104 16.71 -4.40 6.83
N SER A 105 16.32 -3.16 7.12
CA SER A 105 15.40 -2.36 6.29
C SER A 105 15.87 -0.90 6.18
N GLN A 106 17.18 -0.66 6.25
CA GLN A 106 17.73 0.70 6.12
C GLN A 106 17.36 1.36 4.78
N PRO A 107 17.43 0.66 3.62
CA PRO A 107 16.97 1.26 2.36
C PRO A 107 15.49 1.62 2.35
N TRP A 108 14.65 0.84 3.03
CA TRP A 108 13.22 1.14 3.16
C TRP A 108 12.98 2.41 3.97
N ILE A 109 13.66 2.57 5.11
CA ILE A 109 13.59 3.80 5.90
C ILE A 109 13.98 5.01 5.06
N ILE A 110 15.08 4.91 4.30
CA ILE A 110 15.56 5.97 3.41
C ILE A 110 14.51 6.29 2.34
N TYR A 111 13.98 5.27 1.64
CA TYR A 111 12.94 5.45 0.63
C TYR A 111 11.70 6.11 1.22
N TRP A 112 11.16 5.60 2.33
CA TRP A 112 9.95 6.17 2.94
C TRP A 112 10.13 7.64 3.31
N ILE A 113 11.28 8.00 3.89
CA ILE A 113 11.53 9.38 4.29
C ILE A 113 11.71 10.29 3.07
N ALA A 114 12.59 9.92 2.14
CA ALA A 114 12.90 10.74 0.97
C ALA A 114 11.68 10.90 0.06
N ASN A 115 10.88 9.85 -0.10
CA ASN A 115 9.68 9.85 -0.94
C ASN A 115 8.57 10.70 -0.31
N SER A 116 8.35 10.58 1.00
CA SER A 116 7.44 11.48 1.74
C SER A 116 7.82 12.96 1.55
N LEU A 117 9.11 13.30 1.66
CA LEU A 117 9.58 14.67 1.45
C LEU A 117 9.32 15.15 0.02
N LYS A 118 9.68 14.34 -0.98
CA LYS A 118 9.44 14.68 -2.40
C LYS A 118 7.96 14.86 -2.74
N VAL A 119 7.08 14.12 -2.07
CA VAL A 119 5.63 14.16 -2.32
C VAL A 119 4.95 15.31 -1.57
N MET A 120 5.23 15.52 -0.28
CA MET A 120 4.54 16.52 0.54
C MET A 120 5.21 17.90 0.53
N CYS A 121 6.55 17.93 0.44
CA CYS A 121 7.37 19.12 0.65
C CYS A 121 8.45 19.20 -0.44
N PRO A 122 8.05 19.43 -1.70
CA PRO A 122 9.00 19.49 -2.81
C PRO A 122 10.05 20.59 -2.55
N GLY A 123 11.33 20.19 -2.50
CA GLY A 123 12.46 21.08 -2.21
C GLY A 123 13.15 20.81 -0.88
N SER A 124 12.52 20.06 0.05
CA SER A 124 13.10 19.74 1.36
C SER A 124 14.24 18.74 1.31
N LEU A 125 14.25 17.86 0.29
CA LEU A 125 15.32 16.90 0.07
C LEU A 125 16.52 17.60 -0.59
N THR A 126 17.42 18.16 0.23
CA THR A 126 18.58 18.92 -0.24
C THR A 126 19.61 18.06 -0.96
N THR A 127 20.40 18.66 -1.86
CA THR A 127 21.52 17.98 -2.55
C THR A 127 22.52 17.33 -1.61
N ASP A 128 22.77 17.93 -0.43
CA ASP A 128 23.61 17.30 0.60
C ASP A 128 22.99 16.00 1.13
N THR A 129 21.69 16.02 1.43
CA THR A 129 20.97 14.84 1.90
C THR A 129 20.92 13.77 0.82
N GLN A 130 20.67 14.15 -0.44
CA GLN A 130 20.72 13.24 -1.59
C GLN A 130 22.10 12.56 -1.69
N ARG A 131 23.19 13.34 -1.60
CA ARG A 131 24.56 12.81 -1.61
C ARG A 131 24.79 11.79 -0.48
N ARG A 132 24.35 12.09 0.74
CA ARG A 132 24.47 11.17 1.88
C ARG A 132 23.67 9.89 1.69
N ILE A 133 22.47 9.99 1.11
CA ILE A 133 21.65 8.83 0.72
C ILE A 133 22.41 7.96 -0.29
N CYS A 134 22.91 8.55 -1.38
CA CYS A 134 23.67 7.85 -2.40
C CYS A 134 24.90 7.13 -1.80
N GLN A 135 25.70 7.84 -1.01
CA GLN A 135 26.88 7.26 -0.35
C GLN A 135 26.50 6.05 0.54
N LYS A 136 25.43 6.16 1.32
CA LYS A 136 24.98 5.07 2.20
C LYS A 136 24.51 3.86 1.40
N LEU A 137 23.68 4.06 0.37
CA LEU A 137 23.12 2.96 -0.43
C LEU A 137 24.18 2.28 -1.29
N LEU A 138 25.06 3.05 -1.94
CA LEU A 138 26.18 2.50 -2.71
C LEU A 138 27.15 1.74 -1.80
N LYS A 139 27.35 2.18 -0.56
CA LYS A 139 28.14 1.45 0.42
C LYS A 139 27.51 0.12 0.85
N ILE A 140 26.17 0.04 0.91
CA ILE A 140 25.45 -1.22 1.16
C ILE A 140 25.66 -2.17 -0.03
N ALA A 141 25.74 -1.66 -1.26
CA ALA A 141 25.93 -2.47 -2.46
C ALA A 141 27.37 -2.98 -2.68
N GLU A 142 28.35 -2.53 -1.91
CA GLU A 142 29.73 -3.02 -2.04
C GLU A 142 29.90 -4.42 -1.42
N PRO A 143 30.73 -5.32 -2.03
CA PRO A 143 31.55 -5.09 -3.22
C PRO A 143 30.92 -5.59 -4.54
N ASP A 144 29.75 -6.22 -4.52
CA ASP A 144 29.19 -6.97 -5.65
C ASP A 144 28.14 -6.22 -6.47
N GLY A 145 27.83 -4.98 -6.09
CA GLY A 145 26.84 -4.13 -6.74
C GLY A 145 25.39 -4.49 -6.38
N LEU A 146 25.16 -5.31 -5.35
CA LEU A 146 23.84 -5.79 -4.98
C LEU A 146 23.38 -5.20 -3.64
N PHE A 147 22.17 -4.66 -3.61
CA PHE A 147 21.64 -4.02 -2.41
C PHE A 147 21.09 -5.02 -1.39
N ALA A 148 21.26 -4.68 -0.11
CA ALA A 148 20.83 -5.46 1.04
C ALA A 148 20.15 -4.57 2.09
N GLY A 149 19.67 -5.16 3.19
CA GLY A 149 19.05 -4.41 4.29
C GLY A 149 20.00 -3.49 5.06
N GLY A 150 21.30 -3.75 4.96
CA GLY A 150 22.39 -3.00 5.56
C GLY A 150 23.76 -3.55 5.10
N GLN A 151 24.84 -2.83 5.42
CA GLN A 151 26.18 -3.23 5.00
C GLN A 151 26.56 -4.61 5.59
N GLY A 152 27.08 -5.50 4.74
CA GLY A 152 27.48 -6.86 5.15
C GLY A 152 26.34 -7.85 5.31
N GLN A 153 25.09 -7.47 5.03
CA GLN A 153 23.96 -8.40 4.96
C GLN A 153 23.87 -9.01 3.55
N LEU A 154 23.15 -10.14 3.44
CA LEU A 154 22.89 -10.77 2.15
C LEU A 154 22.02 -9.86 1.26
N PRO A 155 22.28 -9.79 -0.06
CA PRO A 155 21.42 -9.08 -0.98
C PRO A 155 19.95 -9.53 -0.89
N ASN A 156 19.04 -8.56 -0.93
CA ASN A 156 17.62 -8.79 -0.75
C ASN A 156 16.79 -7.95 -1.72
N LEU A 157 15.86 -8.59 -2.42
CA LEU A 157 15.18 -8.03 -3.58
C LEU A 157 14.26 -6.86 -3.22
N LEU A 158 13.65 -6.91 -2.04
CA LEU A 158 12.83 -5.82 -1.52
C LEU A 158 13.71 -4.61 -1.18
N CYS A 159 14.88 -4.85 -0.61
CA CYS A 159 15.87 -3.80 -0.34
C CYS A 159 16.49 -3.24 -1.62
N THR A 160 16.63 -4.06 -2.67
CA THR A 160 17.02 -3.59 -4.01
C THR A 160 15.98 -2.64 -4.58
N TYR A 161 14.68 -2.97 -4.54
CA TYR A 161 13.63 -2.03 -4.93
C TYR A 161 13.72 -0.72 -4.14
N ALA A 162 13.77 -0.78 -2.81
CA ALA A 162 13.83 0.42 -1.98
C ALA A 162 15.08 1.27 -2.25
N SER A 163 16.22 0.63 -2.51
CA SER A 163 17.48 1.33 -2.84
C SER A 163 17.40 2.04 -4.19
N ILE A 164 16.90 1.36 -5.23
CA ILE A 164 16.74 1.97 -6.56
C ILE A 164 15.69 3.08 -6.53
N ALA A 165 14.57 2.86 -5.82
CA ALA A 165 13.54 3.87 -5.62
C ALA A 165 14.09 5.11 -4.88
N ALA A 166 14.87 4.92 -3.82
CA ALA A 166 15.52 6.02 -3.11
C ALA A 166 16.56 6.76 -3.96
N LEU A 167 17.36 6.04 -4.76
CA LEU A 167 18.32 6.63 -5.70
C LEU A 167 17.63 7.46 -6.79
N ALA A 168 16.45 7.02 -7.27
CA ALA A 168 15.66 7.79 -8.23
C ALA A 168 15.26 9.18 -7.69
N LEU A 169 15.07 9.32 -6.38
CA LEU A 169 14.74 10.59 -5.72
C LEU A 169 15.96 11.52 -5.52
N CYS A 170 17.16 11.08 -5.89
CA CYS A 170 18.41 11.80 -5.66
C CYS A 170 18.89 12.63 -6.87
N ASP A 171 18.04 12.84 -7.89
CA ASP A 171 18.28 13.74 -9.03
C ASP A 171 19.64 13.55 -9.73
N ASN A 172 20.10 12.29 -9.84
CA ASN A 172 21.43 11.91 -10.32
C ASN A 172 22.60 12.70 -9.71
N VAL A 173 22.52 13.08 -8.42
CA VAL A 173 23.60 13.82 -7.76
C VAL A 173 24.92 13.05 -7.86
N ASP A 174 25.98 13.76 -8.23
CA ASP A 174 27.35 13.23 -8.40
C ASP A 174 27.40 11.93 -9.24
N ASP A 175 26.60 11.85 -10.31
CA ASP A 175 26.54 10.71 -11.22
C ASP A 175 26.26 9.39 -10.48
N CYS A 176 25.38 9.43 -9.48
CA CYS A 176 25.06 8.26 -8.65
C CYS A 176 24.32 7.16 -9.41
N TRP A 177 23.58 7.49 -10.47
CA TRP A 177 22.88 6.49 -11.28
C TRP A 177 23.84 5.72 -12.18
N GLU A 178 24.97 6.33 -12.57
CA GLU A 178 26.06 5.68 -13.31
C GLU A 178 26.72 4.56 -12.50
N GLN A 179 26.71 4.69 -11.17
CA GLN A 179 27.35 3.76 -10.23
C GLN A 179 26.51 2.51 -9.94
N ILE A 180 25.27 2.45 -10.45
CA ILE A 180 24.40 1.27 -10.30
C ILE A 180 24.89 0.18 -11.27
N ASP A 181 25.33 -0.96 -10.73
CA ASP A 181 25.75 -2.12 -11.53
C ASP A 181 24.52 -2.88 -12.09
N ARG A 182 23.98 -2.36 -13.20
CA ARG A 182 22.85 -2.94 -13.93
C ARG A 182 23.07 -4.39 -14.32
N LYS A 183 24.31 -4.76 -14.67
CA LYS A 183 24.65 -6.12 -15.12
C LYS A 183 24.68 -7.09 -13.95
N ALA A 184 25.26 -6.70 -12.81
CA ALA A 184 25.23 -7.50 -11.58
C ALA A 184 23.79 -7.72 -11.12
N ILE A 185 22.97 -6.66 -11.10
CA ILE A 185 21.56 -6.73 -10.73
C ILE A 185 20.79 -7.68 -11.66
N TYR A 186 20.90 -7.52 -12.99
CA TYR A 186 20.22 -8.42 -13.93
C TYR A 186 20.60 -9.89 -13.72
N ASN A 187 21.91 -10.18 -13.64
CA ASN A 187 22.40 -11.54 -13.43
C ASN A 187 21.90 -12.13 -12.11
N TRP A 188 21.76 -11.30 -11.08
CA TRP A 188 21.22 -11.72 -9.79
C TRP A 188 19.71 -11.96 -9.83
N LEU A 189 18.93 -11.09 -10.49
CA LEU A 189 17.50 -11.31 -10.72
C LEU A 189 17.24 -12.63 -11.44
N MET A 190 18.06 -12.97 -12.45
CA MET A 190 17.96 -14.24 -13.17
C MET A 190 18.24 -15.46 -12.28
N LYS A 191 19.10 -15.33 -11.26
CA LYS A 191 19.33 -16.41 -10.29
C LYS A 191 18.21 -16.55 -9.25
N LEU A 192 17.49 -15.47 -8.97
CA LEU A 192 16.32 -15.47 -8.07
C LEU A 192 15.06 -16.00 -8.74
N LYS A 193 14.99 -15.87 -10.08
CA LYS A 193 13.87 -16.32 -10.88
C LYS A 193 13.64 -17.83 -10.73
N THR A 194 12.40 -18.22 -10.43
CA THR A 194 11.99 -19.62 -10.34
C THR A 194 11.38 -20.10 -11.67
N PRO A 195 11.41 -21.42 -11.98
CA PRO A 195 10.87 -21.95 -13.24
C PRO A 195 9.38 -21.65 -13.48
N ASP A 196 8.60 -21.54 -12.40
CA ASP A 196 7.15 -21.25 -12.44
C ASP A 196 6.84 -19.75 -12.58
N GLY A 197 7.85 -18.89 -12.69
CA GLY A 197 7.69 -17.45 -12.94
C GLY A 197 7.76 -16.58 -11.70
N GLY A 198 7.96 -17.16 -10.52
CA GLY A 198 8.21 -16.42 -9.28
C GLY A 198 9.63 -15.84 -9.19
N PHE A 199 9.86 -15.05 -8.15
CA PHE A 199 11.17 -14.51 -7.80
C PHE A 199 11.39 -14.65 -6.30
N ARG A 200 12.49 -15.30 -5.92
CA ARG A 200 12.91 -15.36 -4.53
C ARG A 200 13.40 -13.99 -4.07
N THR A 201 13.21 -13.67 -2.80
CA THR A 201 13.70 -12.40 -2.22
C THR A 201 15.21 -12.40 -1.95
N CYS A 202 15.81 -13.59 -1.82
CA CYS A 202 17.22 -13.82 -1.53
C CYS A 202 17.63 -15.23 -2.03
N LEU A 203 18.90 -15.41 -2.42
CA LEU A 203 19.38 -16.67 -3.00
C LEU A 203 19.46 -17.84 -2.01
N GLU A 204 19.81 -17.58 -0.75
CA GLU A 204 20.02 -18.66 0.22
C GLU A 204 18.72 -19.02 0.91
N VAL A 205 18.05 -18.04 1.50
CA VAL A 205 16.91 -18.23 2.42
C VAL A 205 15.64 -17.50 1.99
N GLY A 206 15.63 -16.93 0.78
CA GLY A 206 14.52 -16.08 0.34
C GLY A 206 13.24 -16.86 0.04
N GLU A 207 12.14 -16.34 0.57
CA GLU A 207 10.77 -16.70 0.21
C GLU A 207 10.46 -16.27 -1.24
N CYS A 208 9.38 -16.83 -1.81
CA CYS A 208 8.92 -16.51 -3.15
C CYS A 208 7.44 -16.17 -3.10
N ASP A 209 7.10 -14.89 -3.31
CA ASP A 209 5.74 -14.37 -3.31
C ASP A 209 5.61 -13.16 -4.26
N THR A 210 4.40 -12.62 -4.38
CA THR A 210 4.09 -11.49 -5.27
C THR A 210 4.94 -10.24 -5.00
N ARG A 211 5.48 -10.03 -3.79
CA ARG A 211 6.37 -8.88 -3.50
C ARG A 211 7.68 -9.02 -4.24
N GLY A 212 8.25 -10.23 -4.26
CA GLY A 212 9.47 -10.53 -5.01
C GLY A 212 9.29 -10.23 -6.49
N ILE A 213 8.16 -10.65 -7.07
CA ILE A 213 7.83 -10.40 -8.48
C ILE A 213 7.74 -8.90 -8.77
N TYR A 214 6.95 -8.17 -7.97
CA TYR A 214 6.81 -6.72 -8.14
C TYR A 214 8.16 -6.01 -8.04
N CYS A 215 8.97 -6.32 -7.02
CA CYS A 215 10.27 -5.70 -6.84
C CYS A 215 11.23 -6.01 -8.00
N ALA A 216 11.25 -7.26 -8.50
CA ALA A 216 12.05 -7.63 -9.68
C ALA A 216 11.66 -6.83 -10.92
N LEU A 217 10.36 -6.77 -11.24
CA LEU A 217 9.87 -6.07 -12.42
C LEU A 217 10.00 -4.56 -12.31
N ALA A 218 9.74 -3.98 -11.14
CA ALA A 218 9.89 -2.54 -10.90
C ALA A 218 11.35 -2.10 -11.05
N VAL A 219 12.29 -2.85 -10.45
CA VAL A 219 13.74 -2.62 -10.62
C VAL A 219 14.15 -2.77 -12.08
N ALA A 220 13.71 -3.84 -12.74
CA ALA A 220 14.05 -4.09 -14.13
C ALA A 220 13.53 -3.01 -15.08
N GLN A 221 12.33 -2.49 -14.82
CA GLN A 221 11.76 -1.37 -15.57
C GLN A 221 12.52 -0.06 -15.28
N MET A 222 12.77 0.31 -14.02
CA MET A 222 13.49 1.55 -13.70
C MET A 222 14.90 1.58 -14.30
N LEU A 223 15.58 0.43 -14.30
CA LEU A 223 16.93 0.28 -14.83
C LEU A 223 16.99 -0.10 -16.32
N GLN A 224 15.85 -0.25 -16.99
CA GLN A 224 15.75 -0.63 -18.40
C GLN A 224 16.59 -1.88 -18.73
N ILE A 225 16.40 -2.94 -17.93
CA ILE A 225 17.06 -4.25 -18.06
C ILE A 225 16.04 -5.40 -18.21
N MET A 226 14.82 -5.07 -18.64
CA MET A 226 13.75 -6.04 -18.87
C MET A 226 14.06 -6.92 -20.08
N THR A 227 13.86 -8.23 -19.97
CA THR A 227 14.01 -9.19 -21.08
C THR A 227 12.84 -10.17 -21.13
N SER A 228 12.60 -10.78 -22.29
CA SER A 228 11.59 -11.83 -22.44
C SER A 228 11.82 -13.02 -21.51
N GLU A 229 13.09 -13.35 -21.25
CA GLU A 229 13.51 -14.41 -20.32
C GLU A 229 13.14 -14.05 -18.87
N LEU A 230 13.44 -12.81 -18.44
CA LEU A 230 13.08 -12.34 -17.11
C LEU A 230 11.56 -12.38 -16.89
N CYS A 231 10.77 -11.99 -17.89
CA CYS A 231 9.31 -11.98 -17.85
C CYS A 231 8.64 -13.35 -18.04
N GLN A 232 9.39 -14.38 -18.43
CA GLN A 232 8.81 -15.68 -18.78
C GLN A 232 8.04 -16.28 -17.60
N ASN A 233 6.83 -16.79 -17.86
CA ASN A 233 5.92 -17.42 -16.90
C ASN A 233 5.40 -16.54 -15.75
N VAL A 234 5.86 -15.29 -15.61
CA VAL A 234 5.49 -14.42 -14.48
C VAL A 234 3.98 -14.21 -14.40
N LYS A 235 3.32 -13.95 -15.53
CA LYS A 235 1.86 -13.78 -15.56
C LYS A 235 1.09 -15.01 -15.07
N PHE A 236 1.60 -16.22 -15.32
CA PHE A 236 0.96 -17.46 -14.88
C PHE A 236 1.12 -17.68 -13.38
N PHE A 237 2.25 -17.26 -12.80
CA PHE A 237 2.38 -17.22 -11.34
C PHE A 237 1.36 -16.27 -10.72
N LEU A 238 1.32 -15.03 -11.23
CA LEU A 238 0.45 -13.98 -10.69
C LEU A 238 -1.03 -14.34 -10.77
N ILE A 239 -1.52 -14.84 -11.91
CA ILE A 239 -2.95 -15.15 -12.05
C ILE A 239 -3.40 -16.28 -11.13
N ARG A 240 -2.50 -17.21 -10.78
CA ARG A 240 -2.80 -18.27 -9.80
C ARG A 240 -2.84 -17.77 -8.36
N CYS A 241 -2.39 -16.55 -8.10
CA CYS A 241 -2.51 -15.88 -6.80
C CYS A 241 -3.85 -15.14 -6.66
N GLN A 242 -4.63 -14.95 -7.75
CA GLN A 242 -5.97 -14.38 -7.64
C GLN A 242 -6.88 -15.38 -6.91
N THR A 243 -7.51 -14.93 -5.84
CA THR A 243 -8.32 -15.76 -4.96
C THR A 243 -9.79 -15.76 -5.38
N TYR A 244 -10.60 -16.60 -4.72
CA TYR A 244 -12.05 -16.57 -4.88
C TYR A 244 -12.69 -15.27 -4.38
N GLU A 245 -11.99 -14.48 -3.54
CA GLU A 245 -12.49 -13.21 -3.05
C GLU A 245 -12.37 -12.11 -4.12
N GLY A 246 -11.53 -12.30 -5.15
CA GLY A 246 -11.25 -11.34 -6.22
C GLY A 246 -9.90 -10.65 -6.12
N GLY A 247 -9.41 -10.39 -4.91
CA GLY A 247 -8.03 -9.91 -4.67
C GLY A 247 -6.98 -11.02 -4.79
N PHE A 248 -5.70 -10.67 -4.60
CA PHE A 248 -4.58 -11.61 -4.72
C PHE A 248 -3.95 -11.93 -3.36
N GLY A 249 -3.54 -13.19 -3.20
CA GLY A 249 -2.70 -13.66 -2.10
C GLY A 249 -1.20 -13.53 -2.40
N ALA A 250 -0.35 -13.89 -1.43
CA ALA A 250 1.10 -13.83 -1.57
C ALA A 250 1.62 -14.87 -2.58
N CYS A 251 1.10 -16.09 -2.46
CA CYS A 251 1.51 -17.25 -3.24
C CYS A 251 0.31 -17.91 -3.96
N PRO A 252 0.57 -18.68 -5.03
CA PRO A 252 -0.46 -19.50 -5.66
C PRO A 252 -1.14 -20.46 -4.68
N GLN A 253 -2.47 -20.50 -4.69
CA GLN A 253 -3.29 -21.54 -4.03
C GLN A 253 -3.01 -21.75 -2.52
N GLY A 254 -3.31 -20.75 -1.68
CA GLY A 254 -3.27 -20.98 -0.23
C GLY A 254 -3.46 -19.75 0.63
N ASP A 255 -3.21 -18.56 0.08
CA ASP A 255 -3.27 -17.32 0.85
C ASP A 255 -4.59 -16.57 0.64
N GLU A 256 -5.01 -15.90 1.71
CA GLU A 256 -6.11 -14.93 1.71
C GLU A 256 -5.79 -13.74 0.81
N ALA A 257 -6.82 -13.13 0.20
CA ALA A 257 -6.62 -11.90 -0.54
C ALA A 257 -6.17 -10.78 0.41
N HIS A 258 -5.12 -10.05 0.03
CA HIS A 258 -4.56 -8.99 0.88
C HIS A 258 -4.08 -7.79 0.07
N GLY A 259 -4.37 -6.58 0.53
CA GLY A 259 -4.18 -5.35 -0.24
C GLY A 259 -2.77 -5.14 -0.75
N GLY A 260 -1.76 -5.45 0.09
CA GLY A 260 -0.36 -5.38 -0.34
C GLY A 260 0.00 -6.37 -1.46
N TYR A 261 -0.50 -7.61 -1.39
CA TYR A 261 -0.23 -8.63 -2.40
C TYR A 261 -1.06 -8.41 -3.67
N THR A 262 -2.31 -7.94 -3.53
CA THR A 262 -3.15 -7.44 -4.62
C THR A 262 -2.43 -6.33 -5.37
N PHE A 263 -1.89 -5.32 -4.68
CA PHE A 263 -1.10 -4.28 -5.31
C PHE A 263 0.09 -4.85 -6.08
N CYS A 264 0.91 -5.67 -5.43
CA CYS A 264 2.10 -6.24 -6.07
C CYS A 264 1.75 -7.03 -7.33
N ALA A 265 0.67 -7.82 -7.32
CA ALA A 265 0.23 -8.58 -8.49
C ALA A 265 -0.31 -7.67 -9.61
N VAL A 266 -1.19 -6.72 -9.28
CA VAL A 266 -1.81 -5.81 -10.26
C VAL A 266 -0.76 -4.89 -10.88
N ALA A 267 0.12 -4.30 -10.08
CA ALA A 267 1.22 -3.46 -10.56
C ALA A 267 2.20 -4.25 -11.45
N SER A 268 2.50 -5.50 -11.09
CA SER A 268 3.31 -6.39 -11.93
C SER A 268 2.66 -6.67 -13.28
N LEU A 269 1.36 -6.97 -13.30
CA LEU A 269 0.62 -7.18 -14.55
C LEU A 269 0.48 -5.91 -15.38
N ALA A 270 0.43 -4.73 -14.74
CA ALA A 270 0.52 -3.44 -15.42
C ALA A 270 1.88 -3.25 -16.11
N ILE A 271 3.00 -3.52 -15.41
CA ILE A 271 4.36 -3.46 -15.98
C ILE A 271 4.49 -4.42 -17.18
N LEU A 272 3.89 -5.61 -17.09
CA LEU A 272 3.92 -6.60 -18.17
C LEU A 272 2.93 -6.30 -19.31
N ASN A 273 2.08 -5.28 -19.19
CA ASN A 273 0.97 -5.00 -20.11
C ASN A 273 0.02 -6.21 -20.29
N GLU A 274 -0.27 -6.92 -19.20
CA GLU A 274 -1.07 -8.15 -19.16
C GLU A 274 -2.27 -8.02 -18.21
N ILE A 275 -2.72 -6.79 -17.90
CA ILE A 275 -3.89 -6.55 -17.02
C ILE A 275 -5.15 -7.36 -17.42
N PRO A 276 -5.52 -7.49 -18.71
CA PRO A 276 -6.74 -8.19 -19.11
C PRO A 276 -6.79 -9.69 -18.75
N VAL A 277 -5.68 -10.30 -18.29
CA VAL A 277 -5.68 -11.71 -17.88
C VAL A 277 -6.36 -11.94 -16.52
N MET A 278 -6.55 -10.88 -15.72
CA MET A 278 -7.20 -10.95 -14.41
C MET A 278 -8.72 -11.06 -14.56
N ASN A 279 -9.38 -11.63 -13.55
CA ASN A 279 -10.80 -11.35 -13.35
C ASN A 279 -10.96 -9.95 -12.77
N ILE A 280 -11.15 -8.95 -13.65
CA ILE A 280 -11.23 -7.53 -13.28
C ILE A 280 -12.49 -7.23 -12.46
N GLU A 281 -13.63 -7.84 -12.81
CA GLU A 281 -14.91 -7.62 -12.13
C GLU A 281 -14.82 -7.99 -10.65
N GLN A 282 -14.37 -9.21 -10.34
CA GLN A 282 -14.18 -9.64 -8.95
C GLN A 282 -13.11 -8.81 -8.22
N LEU A 283 -12.05 -8.39 -8.91
CA LEU A 283 -11.03 -7.53 -8.33
C LEU A 283 -11.62 -6.15 -7.94
N MET A 284 -12.46 -5.56 -8.79
CA MET A 284 -13.11 -4.27 -8.51
C MET A 284 -14.07 -4.40 -7.33
N GLU A 285 -14.91 -5.44 -7.30
CA GLU A 285 -15.80 -5.73 -6.17
C GLU A 285 -15.01 -5.89 -4.87
N TRP A 286 -13.92 -6.67 -4.92
CA TRP A 286 -13.07 -6.90 -3.75
C TRP A 286 -12.44 -5.61 -3.24
N CYS A 287 -11.90 -4.76 -4.13
CA CYS A 287 -11.30 -3.48 -3.74
C CYS A 287 -12.35 -2.53 -3.16
N SER A 288 -13.54 -2.47 -3.75
CA SER A 288 -14.65 -1.65 -3.23
C SER A 288 -15.06 -2.08 -1.82
N ALA A 289 -15.16 -3.39 -1.58
CA ALA A 289 -15.47 -3.95 -0.27
C ALA A 289 -14.36 -3.77 0.80
N ARG A 290 -13.21 -3.17 0.44
CA ARG A 290 -12.18 -2.77 1.42
C ARG A 290 -12.43 -1.42 2.04
N GLN A 291 -13.20 -0.53 1.40
CA GLN A 291 -13.51 0.76 1.97
C GLN A 291 -14.72 0.66 2.89
N TYR A 292 -14.57 1.04 4.14
CA TYR A 292 -15.67 1.00 5.11
C TYR A 292 -16.38 2.35 5.18
N ASN A 293 -17.70 2.32 5.32
CA ASN A 293 -18.53 3.53 5.23
C ASN A 293 -18.35 4.43 6.47
N GLU A 294 -18.24 3.81 7.64
CA GLU A 294 -18.18 4.49 8.93
C GLU A 294 -16.81 5.13 9.13
N GLU A 295 -15.74 4.36 8.98
CA GLU A 295 -14.39 4.85 9.13
C GLU A 295 -13.87 5.61 7.89
N LYS A 296 -14.49 5.42 6.71
CA LYS A 296 -14.11 6.00 5.40
C LYS A 296 -12.74 5.54 4.85
N GLY A 297 -11.92 4.89 5.67
CA GLY A 297 -10.63 4.31 5.34
C GLY A 297 -10.72 2.94 4.66
N LEU A 298 -9.54 2.36 4.37
CA LEU A 298 -9.41 1.09 3.66
C LEU A 298 -8.84 0.01 4.58
N SER A 299 -9.41 -1.20 4.50
CA SER A 299 -8.91 -2.41 5.16
C SER A 299 -8.01 -3.22 4.21
N GLY A 300 -7.10 -4.00 4.79
CA GLY A 300 -6.20 -4.85 4.00
C GLY A 300 -6.80 -6.13 3.47
N ARG A 301 -7.81 -6.65 4.17
CA ARG A 301 -8.44 -7.94 3.91
C ARG A 301 -9.79 -8.01 4.62
N SER A 302 -10.62 -8.97 4.23
CA SER A 302 -11.97 -9.17 4.75
C SER A 302 -11.99 -9.28 6.28
N ASN A 303 -12.94 -8.61 6.95
CA ASN A 303 -13.11 -8.64 8.41
C ASN A 303 -11.90 -8.16 9.24
N LYS A 304 -11.07 -7.26 8.70
CA LYS A 304 -10.00 -6.58 9.46
C LYS A 304 -10.22 -5.08 9.48
N LEU A 305 -9.57 -4.42 10.43
CA LEU A 305 -9.71 -2.98 10.64
C LEU A 305 -9.18 -2.18 9.45
N VAL A 306 -9.66 -0.94 9.31
CA VAL A 306 -9.03 0.04 8.44
C VAL A 306 -7.60 0.34 8.88
N ASP A 307 -6.74 0.70 7.94
CA ASP A 307 -5.36 1.14 8.18
C ASP A 307 -4.93 2.10 7.06
N GLY A 308 -4.35 3.24 7.45
CA GLY A 308 -3.92 4.30 6.55
C GLY A 308 -2.91 3.85 5.49
N CYS A 309 -2.10 2.82 5.72
CA CYS A 309 -1.18 2.36 4.67
C CYS A 309 -1.92 1.79 3.45
N TYR A 310 -3.13 1.23 3.62
CA TYR A 310 -3.94 0.75 2.50
C TYR A 310 -4.52 1.88 1.65
N SER A 311 -4.43 3.14 2.09
CA SER A 311 -4.66 4.30 1.25
C SER A 311 -3.77 4.28 0.00
N TYR A 312 -2.54 3.73 0.07
CA TYR A 312 -1.75 3.45 -1.12
C TYR A 312 -1.98 2.04 -1.66
N TRP A 313 -1.95 0.99 -0.85
CA TRP A 313 -1.97 -0.38 -1.43
C TRP A 313 -3.27 -0.69 -2.20
N ILE A 314 -4.44 -0.41 -1.62
CA ILE A 314 -5.71 -0.56 -2.35
C ILE A 314 -5.94 0.64 -3.27
N GLY A 315 -5.57 1.85 -2.82
CA GLY A 315 -5.70 3.07 -3.61
C GLY A 315 -5.00 3.02 -4.96
N ALA A 316 -3.77 2.52 -4.98
CA ALA A 316 -2.97 2.38 -6.19
C ALA A 316 -3.50 1.27 -7.10
N THR A 317 -4.03 0.18 -6.55
CA THR A 317 -4.77 -0.81 -7.36
C THR A 317 -5.96 -0.16 -8.05
N SER A 318 -6.78 0.64 -7.34
CA SER A 318 -7.88 1.40 -7.97
C SER A 318 -7.37 2.35 -9.05
N ALA A 319 -6.31 3.11 -8.77
CA ALA A 319 -5.71 4.06 -9.72
C ALA A 319 -5.15 3.37 -10.98
N ILE A 320 -4.60 2.15 -10.85
CA ILE A 320 -4.15 1.35 -11.99
C ILE A 320 -5.34 0.90 -12.84
N LEU A 321 -6.44 0.47 -12.22
CA LEU A 321 -7.66 0.09 -12.94
C LEU A 321 -8.32 1.28 -13.64
N GLU A 322 -8.39 2.43 -12.96
CA GLU A 322 -8.84 3.72 -13.51
C GLU A 322 -7.99 4.09 -14.74
N ALA A 323 -6.66 4.02 -14.62
CA ALA A 323 -5.73 4.33 -15.70
C ALA A 323 -5.96 3.51 -16.97
N HIS A 324 -6.45 2.27 -16.83
CA HIS A 324 -6.72 1.36 -17.95
C HIS A 324 -8.18 1.39 -18.41
N GLY A 325 -9.00 2.32 -17.88
CA GLY A 325 -10.36 2.55 -18.33
C GLY A 325 -11.41 1.62 -17.71
N TYR A 326 -11.07 0.89 -16.63
CA TYR A 326 -12.04 0.06 -15.92
C TYR A 326 -12.88 0.85 -14.89
N GLY A 327 -12.44 2.06 -14.55
CA GLY A 327 -13.12 2.96 -13.61
C GLY A 327 -12.55 2.90 -12.19
N ASP A 328 -13.17 3.65 -11.29
CA ASP A 328 -12.79 3.73 -9.88
C ASP A 328 -13.53 2.67 -9.06
N CYS A 329 -12.81 1.99 -8.15
CA CYS A 329 -13.41 1.06 -7.18
C CYS A 329 -13.38 1.59 -5.74
N ILE A 330 -12.95 2.84 -5.52
CA ILE A 330 -12.93 3.50 -4.20
C ILE A 330 -13.53 4.91 -4.27
N ASN A 331 -14.06 5.37 -3.14
CA ASN A 331 -14.49 6.75 -2.93
C ASN A 331 -13.31 7.62 -2.48
N LYS A 332 -12.64 8.28 -3.45
CA LYS A 332 -11.51 9.19 -3.22
C LYS A 332 -11.82 10.32 -2.22
N PRO A 333 -12.97 11.04 -2.30
CA PRO A 333 -13.33 12.06 -1.32
C PRO A 333 -13.42 11.55 0.13
N GLN A 334 -14.05 10.40 0.36
CA GLN A 334 -14.16 9.83 1.70
C GLN A 334 -12.80 9.36 2.24
N LEU A 335 -11.98 8.73 1.38
CA LEU A 335 -10.63 8.31 1.76
C LEU A 335 -9.76 9.50 2.14
N ARG A 336 -9.87 10.60 1.39
CA ARG A 336 -9.19 11.87 1.70
C ARG A 336 -9.58 12.38 3.09
N GLU A 337 -10.87 12.35 3.40
CA GLU A 337 -11.37 12.76 4.71
C GLU A 337 -10.81 11.89 5.85
N TYR A 338 -10.78 10.55 5.67
CA TYR A 338 -10.15 9.65 6.64
C TYR A 338 -8.67 10.00 6.86
N ILE A 339 -7.92 10.21 5.80
CA ILE A 339 -6.49 10.54 5.88
C ILE A 339 -6.28 11.84 6.67
N LEU A 340 -6.97 12.92 6.27
CA LEU A 340 -6.76 14.23 6.87
C LEU A 340 -7.25 14.27 8.32
N LYS A 341 -8.37 13.62 8.66
CA LYS A 341 -8.93 13.72 10.02
C LYS A 341 -8.45 12.63 10.99
N CYS A 342 -8.18 11.41 10.51
CA CYS A 342 -7.88 10.26 11.36
C CYS A 342 -6.39 9.88 11.38
N CYS A 343 -5.67 10.08 10.28
CA CYS A 343 -4.30 9.61 10.12
C CYS A 343 -3.20 10.61 10.53
N GLN A 344 -3.55 11.85 10.89
CA GLN A 344 -2.62 12.82 11.47
C GLN A 344 -3.04 13.24 12.89
N SER A 345 -2.11 13.84 13.63
CA SER A 345 -2.35 14.36 14.97
C SER A 345 -1.62 15.67 15.18
N SER A 346 -2.27 16.63 15.84
CA SER A 346 -1.63 17.90 16.22
C SER A 346 -0.55 17.73 17.28
N GLY A 347 -0.54 16.61 18.01
CA GLY A 347 0.42 16.36 19.09
C GLY A 347 1.69 15.61 18.68
N ARG A 348 1.69 14.91 17.55
CA ARG A 348 2.84 14.11 17.07
C ARG A 348 2.96 14.21 15.55
N PRO A 349 4.15 14.55 15.02
CA PRO A 349 4.35 14.63 13.58
C PRO A 349 4.48 13.24 12.94
N GLY A 350 4.26 13.18 11.62
CA GLY A 350 4.13 11.93 10.88
C GLY A 350 2.68 11.45 10.81
N LEU A 351 2.43 10.52 9.89
CA LEU A 351 1.11 9.90 9.71
C LEU A 351 1.10 8.49 10.31
N ARG A 352 -0.08 8.01 10.66
CA ARG A 352 -0.28 6.75 11.41
C ARG A 352 -1.32 5.84 10.76
N ASP A 353 -1.24 4.56 11.08
CA ASP A 353 -2.24 3.51 10.77
C ASP A 353 -3.69 4.00 10.99
N LYS A 354 -4.03 4.29 12.26
CA LYS A 354 -5.38 4.69 12.69
C LYS A 354 -5.29 5.49 14.00
N PRO A 355 -6.38 6.09 14.50
CA PRO A 355 -6.41 6.71 15.82
C PRO A 355 -5.87 5.77 16.93
N GLY A 356 -5.24 6.35 17.94
CA GLY A 356 -4.58 5.59 19.01
C GLY A 356 -3.21 4.98 18.67
N LYS A 357 -2.82 4.90 17.39
CA LYS A 357 -1.49 4.41 16.98
C LYS A 357 -0.45 5.54 16.91
N SER A 358 0.83 5.17 17.10
CA SER A 358 1.94 6.11 16.92
C SER A 358 2.30 6.22 15.43
N PRO A 359 2.72 7.40 14.96
CA PRO A 359 3.20 7.56 13.59
C PRO A 359 4.55 6.86 13.39
N ASP A 360 4.82 6.48 12.15
CA ASP A 360 6.11 5.93 11.70
C ASP A 360 6.40 6.31 10.24
N PHE A 361 7.62 6.08 9.76
CA PHE A 361 8.02 6.45 8.39
C PHE A 361 7.25 5.67 7.31
N TYR A 362 6.91 4.41 7.56
CA TYR A 362 6.17 3.57 6.63
C TYR A 362 4.76 4.14 6.37
N HIS A 363 4.00 4.38 7.43
CA HIS A 363 2.65 4.96 7.33
C HIS A 363 2.73 6.38 6.77
N THR A 364 3.71 7.19 7.20
CA THR A 364 3.92 8.53 6.64
C THR A 364 4.09 8.52 5.13
N ASN A 365 4.84 7.57 4.57
CA ASN A 365 4.99 7.43 3.14
C ASN A 365 3.69 6.98 2.45
N TYR A 366 3.14 5.84 2.85
CA TYR A 366 2.01 5.25 2.12
C TYR A 366 0.71 6.04 2.28
N ILE A 367 0.52 6.76 3.38
CA ILE A 367 -0.63 7.66 3.54
C ILE A 367 -0.46 8.91 2.67
N ALA A 368 0.74 9.48 2.57
CA ALA A 368 1.00 10.61 1.67
C ALA A 368 0.79 10.22 0.20
N LEU A 369 1.24 9.02 -0.21
CA LEU A 369 0.97 8.49 -1.55
C LEU A 369 -0.52 8.27 -1.79
N GLY A 370 -1.23 7.70 -0.82
CA GLY A 370 -2.68 7.53 -0.88
C GLY A 370 -3.44 8.85 -0.98
N LEU A 371 -3.01 9.87 -0.24
CA LEU A 371 -3.58 11.21 -0.31
C LEU A 371 -3.38 11.83 -1.69
N SER A 372 -2.17 11.70 -2.27
CA SER A 372 -1.91 12.09 -3.65
C SER A 372 -2.86 11.36 -4.62
N ILE A 373 -3.10 10.05 -4.47
CA ILE A 373 -4.07 9.33 -5.31
C ILE A 373 -5.49 9.94 -5.26
N THR A 374 -5.92 10.48 -4.11
CA THR A 374 -7.24 11.12 -4.00
C THR A 374 -7.36 12.45 -4.76
N GLU A 375 -6.25 13.07 -5.15
CA GLU A 375 -6.21 14.39 -5.79
C GLU A 375 -6.03 14.34 -7.32
N TYR A 376 -5.77 13.15 -7.86
CA TYR A 376 -5.42 12.94 -9.26
C TYR A 376 -6.33 11.89 -9.91
N SER A 377 -6.55 12.07 -11.21
CA SER A 377 -7.00 11.01 -12.11
C SER A 377 -5.82 10.42 -12.87
N PHE A 378 -5.98 9.19 -13.32
CA PHE A 378 -4.90 8.44 -13.94
C PHE A 378 -5.28 7.97 -15.34
N GLU A 379 -4.31 7.99 -16.26
CA GLU A 379 -4.49 7.51 -17.64
C GLU A 379 -3.22 6.79 -18.11
N ALA A 380 -3.38 5.54 -18.53
CA ALA A 380 -2.31 4.74 -19.13
C ALA A 380 -2.16 5.10 -20.61
N LYS A 381 -0.95 5.49 -21.01
CA LYS A 381 -0.61 5.60 -22.44
C LYS A 381 -0.49 4.21 -23.06
N LYS A 382 -0.74 4.10 -24.37
CA LYS A 382 -0.50 2.86 -25.11
C LYS A 382 0.98 2.80 -25.53
N GLY A 383 1.64 1.67 -25.24
CA GLY A 383 3.00 1.39 -25.71
C GLY A 383 3.83 0.58 -24.71
N PRO A 384 4.91 -0.09 -25.15
CA PRO A 384 5.73 -0.95 -24.30
C PRO A 384 6.46 -0.21 -23.17
N ASP A 385 6.64 1.11 -23.31
CA ASP A 385 7.32 1.97 -22.35
C ASP A 385 6.40 3.00 -21.68
N ALA A 386 5.09 2.84 -21.89
CA ALA A 386 4.13 3.84 -21.48
C ALA A 386 3.93 3.80 -19.96
N LEU A 387 4.32 4.88 -19.28
CA LEU A 387 3.99 5.11 -17.89
C LEU A 387 2.55 5.63 -17.77
N VAL A 388 1.93 5.31 -16.64
CA VAL A 388 0.67 5.94 -16.20
C VAL A 388 0.93 7.44 -15.97
N ASN A 389 0.11 8.29 -16.60
CA ASN A 389 0.12 9.73 -16.35
C ASN A 389 -0.90 10.08 -15.26
N SER A 390 -0.61 11.14 -14.51
CA SER A 390 -1.44 11.63 -13.43
C SER A 390 -1.90 13.06 -13.74
N SER A 391 -3.20 13.31 -13.72
CA SER A 391 -3.82 14.62 -13.99
C SER A 391 -4.52 15.12 -12.75
N ARG A 392 -4.16 16.32 -12.26
CA ARG A 392 -4.75 16.84 -11.01
C ARG A 392 -6.24 17.15 -11.23
N ILE A 393 -7.10 16.52 -10.43
CA ILE A 393 -8.56 16.73 -10.45
C ILE A 393 -9.05 17.59 -9.29
N LEU A 394 -8.29 17.64 -8.19
CA LEU A 394 -8.62 18.44 -7.02
C LEU A 394 -7.52 19.49 -6.78
N ARG A 395 -7.93 20.76 -6.79
CA ARG A 395 -7.08 21.90 -6.37
C ARG A 395 -7.71 22.51 -5.13
N THR A 396 -7.12 22.19 -3.99
CA THR A 396 -7.63 22.52 -2.67
C THR A 396 -6.52 23.21 -1.89
N PRO A 397 -6.74 24.34 -1.22
CA PRO A 397 -5.72 24.96 -0.37
C PRO A 397 -5.23 24.04 0.77
N GLU A 398 -6.02 23.03 1.12
CA GLU A 398 -5.74 22.05 2.18
C GLU A 398 -4.48 21.20 1.91
N THR A 399 -4.07 21.07 0.65
CA THR A 399 -2.93 20.25 0.23
C THR A 399 -2.32 20.66 -1.12
N ASP A 400 -1.03 20.41 -1.32
CA ASP A 400 -0.37 20.53 -2.63
C ASP A 400 0.65 19.39 -2.87
N LEU A 401 0.18 18.14 -2.81
CA LEU A 401 1.04 16.98 -2.99
C LEU A 401 1.48 16.84 -4.44
N GLN A 402 2.71 16.39 -4.67
CA GLN A 402 3.20 16.08 -6.01
C GLN A 402 2.46 14.86 -6.62
N PRO A 403 2.29 14.82 -7.96
CA PRO A 403 1.74 13.66 -8.64
C PRO A 403 2.68 12.47 -8.48
N ILE A 404 2.10 11.31 -8.20
CA ILE A 404 2.83 10.04 -8.13
C ILE A 404 2.40 9.11 -9.26
N ASN A 405 3.29 8.20 -9.65
CA ASN A 405 2.93 7.08 -10.50
C ASN A 405 2.41 5.92 -9.62
N PRO A 406 1.17 5.45 -9.81
CA PRO A 406 0.55 4.48 -8.91
C PRO A 406 1.24 3.12 -8.97
N VAL A 407 1.86 2.75 -10.10
CA VAL A 407 2.57 1.46 -10.27
C VAL A 407 3.87 1.41 -9.47
N PHE A 408 4.61 2.52 -9.38
CA PHE A 408 5.96 2.53 -8.79
C PHE A 408 6.03 3.17 -7.39
N GLY A 409 5.00 3.93 -6.99
CA GLY A 409 4.98 4.59 -5.68
C GLY A 409 6.02 5.71 -5.56
N LEU A 410 6.32 6.37 -6.67
CA LEU A 410 7.30 7.45 -6.81
C LEU A 410 6.65 8.68 -7.44
N PRO A 411 7.13 9.91 -7.17
CA PRO A 411 6.76 11.08 -7.94
C PRO A 411 6.96 10.83 -9.44
N SER A 412 5.99 11.24 -10.26
CA SER A 412 6.00 10.90 -11.68
C SER A 412 7.22 11.44 -12.43
N LYS A 413 7.76 12.59 -11.99
CA LYS A 413 8.98 13.18 -12.56
C LYS A 413 10.22 12.33 -12.24
N ASP A 414 10.49 12.06 -10.97
CA ASP A 414 11.69 11.32 -10.53
C ASP A 414 11.74 9.91 -11.17
N LEU A 415 10.57 9.24 -11.29
CA LEU A 415 10.46 7.97 -12.02
C LEU A 415 10.80 8.12 -13.51
N ALA A 416 10.28 9.15 -14.18
CA ALA A 416 10.52 9.37 -15.60
C ALA A 416 12.01 9.64 -15.86
N ASP A 417 12.65 10.45 -15.01
CA ASP A 417 14.05 10.84 -15.16
C ASP A 417 14.99 9.62 -15.07
N ILE A 418 14.83 8.75 -14.07
CA ILE A 418 15.68 7.55 -13.95
C ILE A 418 15.45 6.56 -15.10
N ILE A 419 14.21 6.43 -15.60
CA ILE A 419 13.91 5.57 -16.75
C ILE A 419 14.55 6.12 -18.01
N ILE A 420 14.41 7.42 -18.29
CA ILE A 420 15.00 8.08 -19.46
C ILE A 420 16.52 7.92 -19.44
N PHE A 421 17.14 8.19 -18.30
CA PHE A 421 18.59 8.04 -18.12
C PHE A 421 19.09 6.63 -18.49
N ASN A 422 18.35 5.58 -18.11
CA ASN A 422 18.77 4.20 -18.36
C ASN A 422 18.44 3.70 -19.79
N LYS A 423 17.48 4.31 -20.49
CA LYS A 423 17.13 3.94 -21.88
C LYS A 423 18.28 4.20 -22.84
N ASP A 424 19.01 5.29 -22.64
CA ASP A 424 20.07 5.74 -23.54
C ASP A 424 21.39 4.95 -23.37
N ARG A 425 21.39 3.91 -22.53
CA ARG A 425 22.58 3.13 -22.12
C ARG A 425 22.49 1.64 -22.48
N LEU A 426 21.82 1.29 -23.57
CA LEU A 426 21.74 -0.09 -24.08
C LEU A 426 23.01 -0.52 -24.83
#